data_AF-A0A6C0F2I6-F1
#
_entry.id   AF-A0A6C0F2I6-F1
#
_cell.length_a   1.000
_cell.length_b   1.000
_cell.length_c   1.000
_cell.angle_alpha   90.00
_cell.angle_beta   90.00
_cell.angle_gamma   90.00
#
_symmetry.space_group_name_H-M   'P 1'
#
loop_
_entity.id
_entity.type
_entity.pdbx_description
1 polymer ?
#
loop_
_entity_poly.entity_id
_entity_poly.type
_entity_poly.pdbx_seq_one_letter_code
_entity_poly.pdbx_strand_id
1 'polypeptide(L)'
;MNFVRPDSVENKYNLTSTSQQFPNSKNTGRVPNMSDPALQELAARQYSLYEEKPALAGSDMRQELIGNVHTATPLNTVFFSHANLDKLQQSIQDQVFAMSGNKHRIDRQNDDDVKLIMRSYYMMFGRNNPNTVASDLADLNARVVGYASAKIFSELDFYMFYRKDIEEFAPPIANPMNVHVFGTRYGELKSFF
;
A
#
# COMPACT_ATOMS: atom_id res chain seq x y z
N MET A 1 54.95 -14.85 7.88
CA MET A 1 54.32 -14.79 6.56
C MET A 1 53.05 -13.95 6.65
N ASN A 2 52.98 -12.83 5.92
CA ASN A 2 51.76 -12.02 5.83
C ASN A 2 50.85 -12.64 4.77
N PHE A 3 49.76 -13.26 5.20
CA PHE A 3 48.72 -13.75 4.30
C PHE A 3 47.83 -12.57 3.89
N VAL A 4 47.86 -12.24 2.60
CA VAL A 4 46.93 -11.28 2.00
C VAL A 4 45.55 -11.92 1.98
N ARG A 5 44.53 -11.22 2.49
CA ARG A 5 43.16 -11.76 2.52
C ARG A 5 42.60 -11.79 1.08
N PRO A 6 41.87 -12.85 0.67
CA PRO A 6 41.45 -13.06 -0.72
C PRO A 6 40.56 -11.92 -1.28
N ASP A 7 39.90 -11.19 -0.39
CA ASP A 7 39.09 -9.99 -0.60
C ASP A 7 39.88 -8.72 -0.97
N SER A 8 41.21 -8.73 -0.83
CA SER A 8 42.08 -7.57 -1.10
C SER A 8 42.89 -7.64 -2.40
N VAL A 9 42.67 -8.67 -3.22
CA VAL A 9 43.38 -8.86 -4.50
C VAL A 9 42.45 -8.44 -5.66
N GLU A 10 42.80 -7.35 -6.35
CA GLU A 10 42.12 -6.95 -7.58
C GLU A 10 42.38 -7.97 -8.70
N ASN A 11 41.31 -8.56 -9.22
CA ASN A 11 41.37 -9.50 -10.35
C ASN A 11 41.71 -8.75 -11.64
N LYS A 12 42.95 -8.90 -12.13
CA LYS A 12 43.39 -8.30 -13.41
C LYS A 12 42.81 -8.97 -14.66
N TYR A 13 42.16 -10.14 -14.52
CA TYR A 13 41.61 -10.90 -15.65
C TYR A 13 40.26 -11.53 -15.26
N ASN A 14 39.15 -10.92 -15.69
CA ASN A 14 37.81 -11.51 -15.59
C ASN A 14 37.60 -12.47 -16.77
N LEU A 15 37.81 -13.77 -16.58
CA LEU A 15 37.51 -14.82 -17.58
C LEU A 15 36.59 -15.94 -17.07
N THR A 16 36.02 -15.81 -15.88
CA THR A 16 35.00 -16.74 -15.39
C THR A 16 33.79 -15.96 -14.94
N SER A 17 32.67 -16.29 -15.57
CA SER A 17 31.31 -15.78 -15.36
C SER A 17 30.92 -15.81 -13.87
N THR A 18 31.40 -14.86 -13.10
CA THR A 18 30.77 -14.43 -11.85
C THR A 18 29.94 -13.22 -12.22
N SER A 19 28.64 -13.36 -12.04
CA SER A 19 27.58 -12.38 -12.29
C SER A 19 27.72 -11.12 -11.41
N GLN A 20 28.81 -10.38 -11.57
CA GLN A 20 29.01 -9.05 -10.98
C GLN A 20 29.47 -8.00 -12.01
N GLN A 21 29.66 -8.39 -13.27
CA GLN A 21 30.25 -7.48 -14.26
C GLN A 21 29.28 -6.45 -14.86
N PHE A 22 28.00 -6.54 -14.54
CA PHE A 22 27.05 -5.49 -14.82
C PHE A 22 26.33 -5.15 -13.52
N PRO A 23 26.52 -3.94 -12.95
CA PRO A 23 25.49 -3.44 -12.05
C PRO A 23 24.16 -3.50 -12.80
N ASN A 24 23.08 -3.90 -12.13
CA ASN A 24 21.75 -3.90 -12.73
C ASN A 24 21.57 -2.59 -13.51
N SER A 25 21.10 -2.70 -14.76
CA SER A 25 20.86 -1.56 -15.65
C SER A 25 20.16 -0.47 -14.84
N LYS A 26 20.85 0.67 -14.65
CA LYS A 26 20.20 1.90 -14.18
C LYS A 26 19.33 2.35 -15.33
N ASN A 27 18.10 1.84 -15.36
CA ASN A 27 16.94 2.27 -16.13
C ASN A 27 17.31 2.92 -17.47
N THR A 28 17.70 2.11 -18.46
CA THR A 28 18.10 2.57 -19.80
C THR A 28 16.91 2.98 -20.70
N GLY A 29 15.73 3.23 -20.11
CA GLY A 29 14.51 3.64 -20.80
C GLY A 29 14.35 5.16 -20.90
N ARG A 30 13.38 5.62 -21.71
CA ARG A 30 13.01 7.05 -21.79
C ARG A 30 12.29 7.57 -20.56
N VAL A 31 11.76 6.67 -19.72
CA VAL A 31 11.03 7.02 -18.50
C VAL A 31 12.03 7.08 -17.35
N PRO A 32 12.15 8.24 -16.68
CA PRO A 32 13.03 8.41 -15.53
C PRO A 32 12.65 7.49 -14.36
N ASN A 33 13.62 7.16 -13.51
CA ASN A 33 13.38 6.34 -12.32
C ASN A 33 12.53 7.10 -11.29
N MET A 34 11.34 6.60 -10.94
CA MET A 34 10.47 7.22 -9.93
C MET A 34 11.07 7.18 -8.51
N SER A 35 12.01 6.27 -8.25
CA SER A 35 12.73 6.17 -6.97
C SER A 35 13.97 7.06 -6.88
N ASP A 36 14.33 7.78 -7.94
CA ASP A 36 15.44 8.74 -7.90
C ASP A 36 15.02 9.99 -7.10
N PRO A 37 15.70 10.31 -5.99
CA PRO A 37 15.35 11.47 -5.16
C PRO A 37 15.40 12.80 -5.93
N ALA A 38 16.19 12.91 -7.00
CA ALA A 38 16.28 14.13 -7.82
C ALA A 38 15.00 14.43 -8.62
N LEU A 39 14.14 13.42 -8.85
CA LEU A 39 12.93 13.56 -9.66
C LEU A 39 11.66 13.73 -8.83
N GLN A 40 11.69 13.35 -7.54
CA GLN A 40 10.59 13.58 -6.61
C GLN A 40 10.24 15.06 -6.47
N GLU A 41 11.24 15.96 -6.54
CA GLU A 41 11.03 17.40 -6.42
C GLU A 41 10.28 18.01 -7.61
N LEU A 42 10.38 17.43 -8.82
CA LEU A 42 9.67 17.91 -10.01
C LEU A 42 8.22 17.41 -10.09
N ALA A 43 7.96 16.17 -9.67
CA ALA A 43 6.62 15.59 -9.67
C ALA A 43 5.69 16.21 -8.59
N ALA A 44 6.26 16.79 -7.53
CA ALA A 44 5.52 17.33 -6.39
C ALA A 44 4.74 18.63 -6.66
N ARG A 45 4.86 19.25 -7.84
CA ARG A 45 4.07 20.44 -8.19
C ARG A 45 2.70 20.05 -8.73
N GLN A 46 1.88 19.45 -7.87
CA GLN A 46 0.48 19.20 -8.17
C GLN A 46 -0.25 20.54 -8.32
N TYR A 47 -0.60 20.92 -9.56
CA TYR A 47 -1.42 22.09 -9.81
C TYR A 47 -2.84 21.78 -9.35
N SER A 48 -3.31 22.42 -8.27
CA SER A 48 -4.71 22.25 -7.84
C SER A 48 -5.62 22.96 -8.84
N LEU A 49 -6.36 22.18 -9.62
CA LEU A 49 -7.38 22.69 -10.54
C LEU A 49 -8.64 23.16 -9.80
N TYR A 50 -8.76 22.82 -8.51
CA TYR A 50 -9.92 23.11 -7.68
C TYR A 50 -9.52 23.98 -6.50
N GLU A 51 -10.42 24.89 -6.15
CA GLU A 51 -10.33 25.74 -4.96
C GLU A 51 -11.14 25.11 -3.84
N GLU A 52 -10.50 24.84 -2.70
CA GLU A 52 -11.16 24.30 -1.52
C GLU A 52 -11.97 25.43 -0.86
N LYS A 53 -13.30 25.31 -0.89
CA LYS A 53 -14.19 26.29 -0.28
C LYS A 53 -14.30 26.02 1.22
N PRO A 54 -14.25 27.06 2.07
CA PRO A 54 -14.44 26.88 3.51
C PRO A 54 -15.84 26.31 3.79
N ALA A 55 -15.93 25.49 4.83
CA ALA A 55 -17.20 24.99 5.34
C ALA A 55 -18.16 26.17 5.64
N LEU A 56 -19.45 25.97 5.41
CA LEU A 56 -20.47 26.97 5.72
C LEU A 56 -20.39 27.33 7.21
N ALA A 57 -20.38 28.63 7.52
CA ALA A 57 -20.24 29.08 8.90
C ALA A 57 -21.33 28.45 9.80
N GLY A 58 -20.90 27.66 10.79
CA GLY A 58 -21.78 26.98 11.74
C GLY A 58 -22.26 25.58 11.32
N SER A 59 -21.78 24.99 10.22
CA SER A 59 -22.11 23.60 9.87
C SER A 59 -21.36 22.61 10.75
N ASP A 60 -22.09 21.94 11.65
CA ASP A 60 -21.61 20.77 12.38
C ASP A 60 -21.44 19.58 11.42
N MET A 61 -20.41 18.74 11.60
CA MET A 61 -20.17 17.55 10.78
C MET A 61 -21.39 16.62 10.77
N ARG A 62 -22.08 16.53 11.91
CA ARG A 62 -23.35 15.78 12.07
C ARG A 62 -24.51 16.41 11.28
N GLN A 63 -24.47 17.71 10.98
CA GLN A 63 -25.53 18.36 10.20
C GLN A 63 -25.28 18.24 8.69
N GLU A 64 -24.02 18.25 8.27
CA GLU A 64 -23.58 18.05 6.89
C GLU A 64 -23.83 16.60 6.42
N LEU A 65 -23.28 15.64 7.17
CA LEU A 65 -23.71 14.25 7.11
C LEU A 65 -25.13 14.20 7.69
N ILE A 66 -26.02 13.25 7.46
CA ILE A 66 -27.29 13.03 8.22
C ILE A 66 -28.31 14.17 8.57
N GLY A 67 -28.04 15.48 8.53
CA GLY A 67 -28.90 16.53 9.12
C GLY A 67 -30.27 16.69 8.46
N ASN A 68 -30.39 16.29 7.20
CA ASN A 68 -31.66 16.26 6.46
C ASN A 68 -32.56 15.06 6.83
N VAL A 69 -32.01 14.05 7.52
CA VAL A 69 -32.67 12.76 7.80
C VAL A 69 -32.90 12.58 9.29
N HIS A 70 -31.92 12.97 10.12
CA HIS A 70 -31.95 12.74 11.56
C HIS A 70 -31.75 14.04 12.35
N THR A 71 -32.46 14.11 13.47
CA THR A 71 -32.22 15.10 14.51
C THR A 71 -31.05 14.70 15.41
N ALA A 72 -30.58 15.63 16.25
CA ALA A 72 -29.49 15.35 17.17
C ALA A 72 -29.90 14.29 18.22
N THR A 73 -29.09 13.25 18.35
CA THR A 73 -29.19 12.21 19.38
C THR A 73 -27.86 12.12 20.12
N PRO A 74 -27.82 11.64 21.38
CA PRO A 74 -26.56 11.49 22.10
C PRO A 74 -25.53 10.61 21.38
N LEU A 75 -25.99 9.62 20.60
CA LEU A 75 -25.11 8.74 19.82
C LEU A 75 -24.53 9.47 18.62
N ASN A 76 -25.35 10.15 17.82
CA ASN A 76 -24.89 10.74 16.58
C ASN A 76 -24.03 12.00 16.78
N THR A 77 -24.26 12.76 17.86
CA THR A 77 -23.42 13.90 18.21
C THR A 77 -22.01 13.46 18.58
N VAL A 78 -21.89 12.35 19.32
CA VAL A 78 -20.59 11.80 19.72
C VAL A 78 -19.91 11.09 18.55
N PHE A 79 -20.66 10.28 17.79
CA PHE A 79 -20.11 9.52 16.66
C PHE A 79 -19.61 10.44 15.54
N PHE A 80 -20.38 11.48 15.19
CA PHE A 80 -19.99 12.49 14.19
C PHE A 80 -19.28 13.70 14.82
N SER A 81 -18.50 13.50 15.87
CA SER A 81 -17.62 14.55 16.40
C SER A 81 -16.25 14.52 15.72
N HIS A 82 -15.59 15.69 15.60
CA HIS A 82 -14.21 15.77 15.09
C HIS A 82 -13.23 14.92 15.91
N ALA A 83 -13.39 14.88 17.23
CA ALA A 83 -12.57 14.05 18.10
C ALA A 83 -12.70 12.55 17.79
N ASN A 84 -13.92 12.08 17.46
CA ASN A 84 -14.11 10.68 17.05
C ASN A 84 -13.54 10.41 15.66
N LEU A 85 -13.64 11.37 14.73
CA LEU A 85 -12.99 11.26 13.41
C LEU A 85 -11.47 11.10 13.54
N ASP A 86 -10.82 11.92 14.36
CA ASP A 86 -9.37 11.81 14.59
C ASP A 86 -8.98 10.48 15.23
N LYS A 87 -9.79 10.00 16.18
CA LYS A 87 -9.61 8.68 16.79
C LYS A 87 -9.75 7.55 15.77
N LEU A 88 -10.73 7.63 14.87
CA LEU A 88 -10.92 6.66 13.79
C LEU A 88 -9.73 6.66 12.84
N GLN A 89 -9.23 7.83 12.45
CA GLN A 89 -8.05 7.95 11.59
C GLN A 89 -6.82 7.29 12.22
N GLN A 90 -6.54 7.55 13.50
CA GLN A 90 -5.43 6.89 14.21
C GLN A 90 -5.64 5.38 14.29
N SER A 91 -6.87 4.93 14.63
CA SER A 91 -7.19 3.51 14.72
C SER A 91 -7.03 2.79 13.37
N ILE A 92 -7.37 3.45 12.26
CA ILE A 92 -7.17 2.92 10.90
C ILE A 92 -5.67 2.78 10.61
N GLN A 93 -4.87 3.80 10.92
CA GLN A 93 -3.41 3.75 10.72
C GLN A 93 -2.79 2.60 11.51
N ASP A 94 -3.13 2.47 12.78
CA ASP A 94 -2.59 1.44 13.67
C ASP A 94 -3.03 0.03 13.22
N GLN A 95 -4.30 -0.12 12.80
CA GLN A 95 -4.82 -1.38 12.30
C GLN A 95 -4.13 -1.79 10.99
N VAL A 96 -3.95 -0.88 10.04
CA VAL A 96 -3.22 -1.18 8.78
C VAL A 96 -1.75 -1.50 9.07
N PHE A 97 -1.12 -0.77 9.98
CA PHE A 97 0.25 -1.06 10.41
C PHE A 97 0.38 -2.47 10.98
N ALA A 98 -0.56 -2.88 11.86
CA ALA A 98 -0.62 -4.22 12.40
C ALA A 98 -0.87 -5.28 11.31
N MET A 99 -1.81 -5.04 10.38
CA MET A 99 -2.10 -5.95 9.26
C MET A 99 -0.90 -6.15 8.33
N SER A 100 -0.06 -5.12 8.15
CA SER A 100 1.19 -5.21 7.37
C SER A 100 2.32 -6.00 8.05
N GLY A 101 2.09 -6.50 9.26
CA GLY A 101 3.14 -7.11 10.08
C GLY A 101 4.16 -6.08 10.57
N ASN A 102 3.70 -4.87 10.91
CA ASN A 102 4.50 -3.74 11.38
C ASN A 102 5.54 -3.22 10.37
N LYS A 103 5.24 -3.30 9.07
CA LYS A 103 6.15 -2.91 7.98
C LYS A 103 5.83 -1.56 7.37
N HIS A 104 4.54 -1.26 7.21
CA HIS A 104 4.08 -0.10 6.45
C HIS A 104 3.21 0.80 7.30
N ARG A 105 3.67 2.04 7.55
CA ARG A 105 2.89 3.09 8.20
C ARG A 105 2.29 3.99 7.11
N ILE A 106 0.97 4.09 7.11
CA ILE A 106 0.24 4.96 6.19
C ILE A 106 0.00 6.33 6.82
N ASP A 107 -0.20 7.33 5.97
CA ASP A 107 -0.58 8.68 6.38
C ASP A 107 -2.09 8.77 6.70
N ARG A 108 -2.53 9.96 7.12
CA ARG A 108 -3.95 10.25 7.33
C ARG A 108 -4.68 10.16 5.99
N GLN A 109 -5.84 9.50 6.00
CA GLN A 109 -6.67 9.37 4.80
C GLN A 109 -7.54 10.61 4.62
N ASN A 110 -8.11 10.81 3.43
CA ASN A 110 -9.04 11.91 3.19
C ASN A 110 -10.23 11.83 4.17
N ASP A 111 -10.47 12.92 4.90
CA ASP A 111 -11.52 12.99 5.91
C ASP A 111 -12.92 12.79 5.30
N ASP A 112 -13.15 13.22 4.05
CA ASP A 112 -14.46 13.09 3.40
C ASP A 112 -14.80 11.64 3.07
N ASP A 113 -13.80 10.83 2.70
CA ASP A 113 -13.99 9.39 2.47
C ASP A 113 -14.31 8.67 3.78
N VAL A 114 -13.63 9.03 4.87
CA VAL A 114 -13.92 8.46 6.20
C VAL A 114 -15.30 8.89 6.67
N LYS A 115 -15.68 10.16 6.49
CA LYS A 115 -17.04 10.66 6.79
C LYS A 115 -18.11 9.91 5.99
N LEU A 116 -17.85 9.58 4.72
CA LEU A 116 -18.77 8.81 3.88
C LEU A 116 -18.98 7.40 4.45
N ILE A 117 -17.91 6.73 4.87
CA ILE A 117 -17.95 5.41 5.50
C ILE A 117 -18.66 5.49 6.86
N MET A 118 -18.36 6.50 7.68
CA MET A 118 -19.07 6.74 8.94
C MET A 118 -20.57 6.90 8.71
N ARG A 119 -20.95 7.72 7.72
CA ARG A 119 -22.35 7.95 7.36
C ARG A 119 -23.04 6.66 6.94
N SER A 120 -22.43 5.84 6.09
CA SER A 120 -23.05 4.60 5.61
C SER A 120 -23.32 3.62 6.76
N TYR A 121 -22.34 3.38 7.62
CA TYR A 121 -22.48 2.48 8.76
C TYR A 121 -23.48 3.00 9.80
N TYR A 122 -23.49 4.30 10.08
CA TYR A 122 -24.48 4.89 10.97
C TYR A 122 -25.91 4.71 10.44
N MET A 123 -26.15 4.94 9.14
CA MET A 123 -27.49 4.76 8.56
C MET A 123 -27.97 3.31 8.60
N MET A 124 -27.06 2.35 8.47
CA MET A 124 -27.41 0.92 8.48
C MET A 124 -27.57 0.34 9.88
N PHE A 125 -26.77 0.79 10.86
CA PHE A 125 -26.67 0.15 12.18
C PHE A 125 -26.95 1.08 13.37
N GLY A 126 -27.23 2.37 13.14
CA GLY A 126 -27.45 3.37 14.19
C GLY A 126 -28.76 3.16 14.96
N ARG A 127 -28.68 2.52 16.14
CA ARG A 127 -29.84 2.22 17.00
C ARG A 127 -30.41 3.42 17.76
N ASN A 128 -29.58 4.42 18.06
CA ASN A 128 -29.97 5.65 18.77
C ASN A 128 -30.65 5.43 20.14
N ASN A 129 -30.28 4.37 20.86
CA ASN A 129 -30.79 4.14 22.21
C ASN A 129 -29.93 4.91 23.25
N PRO A 130 -30.52 5.82 24.04
CA PRO A 130 -29.76 6.64 24.99
C PRO A 130 -29.07 5.83 26.10
N ASN A 131 -29.53 4.60 26.37
CA ASN A 131 -28.95 3.75 27.42
C ASN A 131 -27.71 2.97 26.95
N THR A 132 -27.50 2.82 25.64
CA THR A 132 -26.45 1.97 25.05
C THR A 132 -25.46 2.76 24.19
N VAL A 133 -25.36 4.08 24.38
CA VAL A 133 -24.55 4.97 23.54
C VAL A 133 -23.09 4.53 23.47
N ALA A 134 -22.48 4.13 24.58
CA ALA A 134 -21.08 3.72 24.61
C ALA A 134 -20.83 2.41 23.82
N SER A 135 -21.72 1.43 23.94
CA SER A 135 -21.60 0.17 23.21
C SER A 135 -21.89 0.35 21.73
N ASP A 136 -22.91 1.15 21.39
CA ASP A 136 -23.26 1.43 19.99
C ASP A 136 -22.16 2.24 19.31
N LEU A 137 -21.53 3.18 20.01
CA LEU A 137 -20.36 3.92 19.52
C LEU A 137 -19.18 3.00 19.24
N ALA A 138 -18.88 2.08 20.15
CA ALA A 138 -17.80 1.11 19.98
C ALA A 138 -18.04 0.17 18.79
N ASP A 139 -19.27 -0.33 18.63
CA ASP A 139 -19.65 -1.18 17.49
C ASP A 139 -19.54 -0.44 16.15
N LEU A 140 -20.07 0.79 16.07
CA LEU A 140 -19.96 1.62 14.87
C LEU A 140 -18.51 1.93 14.52
N ASN A 141 -17.70 2.32 15.51
CA ASN A 141 -16.28 2.60 15.28
C ASN A 141 -15.52 1.35 14.81
N ALA A 142 -15.79 0.18 15.40
CA ALA A 142 -15.17 -1.08 14.99
C ALA A 142 -15.52 -1.44 13.54
N ARG A 143 -16.77 -1.22 13.11
CA ARG A 143 -17.20 -1.44 11.72
C ARG A 143 -16.48 -0.52 10.74
N VAL A 144 -16.39 0.77 11.05
CA VAL A 144 -15.69 1.76 10.21
C VAL A 144 -14.21 1.41 10.08
N VAL A 145 -13.53 1.16 11.20
CA VAL A 145 -12.11 0.79 11.20
C VAL A 145 -11.89 -0.52 10.45
N GLY A 146 -12.72 -1.54 10.69
CA GLY A 146 -12.59 -2.84 10.05
C GLY A 146 -12.73 -2.76 8.52
N TYR A 147 -13.73 -2.03 8.03
CA TYR A 147 -13.91 -1.83 6.59
C TYR A 147 -12.77 -1.02 5.97
N ALA A 148 -12.46 0.15 6.54
CA ALA A 148 -11.46 1.06 5.98
C ALA A 148 -10.07 0.41 5.98
N SER A 149 -9.65 -0.19 7.09
CA SER A 149 -8.34 -0.84 7.19
C SER A 149 -8.18 -2.02 6.23
N ALA A 150 -9.20 -2.87 6.09
CA ALA A 150 -9.15 -3.99 5.14
C ALA A 150 -9.03 -3.50 3.69
N LYS A 151 -9.80 -2.47 3.33
CA LYS A 151 -9.73 -1.87 2.00
C LYS A 151 -8.36 -1.25 1.74
N ILE A 152 -7.87 -0.41 2.64
CA ILE A 152 -6.57 0.27 2.51
C ILE A 152 -5.44 -0.75 2.45
N PHE A 153 -5.47 -1.80 3.26
CA PHE A 153 -4.43 -2.83 3.24
C PHE A 153 -4.35 -3.54 1.88
N SER A 154 -5.49 -3.86 1.26
CA SER A 154 -5.50 -4.45 -0.09
C SER A 154 -4.91 -3.51 -1.16
N GLU A 155 -5.25 -2.21 -1.09
CA GLU A 155 -4.73 -1.22 -2.03
C GLU A 155 -3.25 -0.92 -1.80
N LEU A 156 -2.79 -1.01 -0.54
CA LEU A 156 -1.38 -0.88 -0.19
C LEU A 156 -0.55 -1.99 -0.85
N ASP A 157 -1.02 -3.24 -0.81
CA ASP A 157 -0.32 -4.36 -1.44
C ASP A 157 -0.24 -4.17 -2.96
N PHE A 158 -1.36 -3.77 -3.60
CA PHE A 158 -1.38 -3.42 -5.02
C PHE A 158 -0.46 -2.25 -5.36
N TYR A 159 -0.40 -1.22 -4.50
CA TYR A 159 0.51 -0.10 -4.69
C TYR A 159 1.97 -0.53 -4.64
N MET A 160 2.34 -1.45 -3.74
CA MET A 160 3.69 -2.00 -3.67
C MET A 160 4.05 -2.82 -4.92
N PHE A 161 3.11 -3.63 -5.44
CA PHE A 161 3.31 -4.33 -6.71
C PHE A 161 3.48 -3.36 -7.88
N TYR A 162 2.62 -2.36 -7.98
CA TYR A 162 2.70 -1.34 -9.02
C TYR A 162 4.04 -0.59 -8.99
N ARG A 163 4.51 -0.22 -7.80
CA ARG A 163 5.82 0.42 -7.64
C ARG A 163 6.94 -0.50 -8.12
N LYS A 164 6.91 -1.78 -7.73
CA LYS A 164 7.90 -2.76 -8.16
C LYS A 164 7.90 -2.93 -9.68
N ASP A 165 6.73 -3.04 -10.29
CA ASP A 165 6.57 -3.25 -11.74
C ASP A 165 7.08 -2.06 -12.58
N ILE A 166 7.04 -0.84 -12.04
CA ILE A 166 7.62 0.35 -12.69
C ILE A 166 9.12 0.46 -12.46
N GLU A 167 9.61 0.04 -11.30
CA GLU A 167 11.03 0.05 -10.97
C GLU A 167 11.80 -1.04 -11.73
N GLU A 168 11.20 -2.21 -11.97
CA GLU A 168 11.82 -3.38 -12.60
C GLU A 168 11.35 -3.56 -14.05
N PHE A 169 12.28 -3.57 -15.00
CA PHE A 169 11.95 -3.98 -16.37
C PHE A 169 11.65 -5.49 -16.41
N ALA A 170 10.58 -5.86 -17.12
CA ALA A 170 10.24 -7.25 -17.33
C ALA A 170 11.45 -8.02 -17.92
N PRO A 171 11.82 -9.19 -17.33
CA PRO A 171 12.89 -9.99 -17.88
C PRO A 171 12.51 -10.43 -19.31
N PRO A 172 13.48 -10.51 -20.24
CA PRO A 172 13.23 -11.02 -21.57
C PRO A 172 12.52 -12.39 -21.50
N ILE A 173 11.53 -12.60 -22.37
CA ILE A 173 10.84 -13.89 -22.46
C ILE A 173 11.88 -14.97 -22.75
N ALA A 174 11.86 -16.04 -21.95
CA ALA A 174 12.76 -17.16 -22.13
C ALA A 174 12.55 -17.79 -23.52
N ASN A 175 13.65 -18.16 -24.18
CA ASN A 175 13.58 -18.87 -25.46
C ASN A 175 12.79 -20.19 -25.29
N PRO A 176 12.05 -20.64 -26.33
CA PRO A 176 11.33 -21.90 -26.26
C PRO A 176 12.31 -23.06 -26.03
N MET A 177 12.03 -23.89 -25.03
CA MET A 177 12.80 -25.10 -24.76
C MET A 177 12.24 -26.26 -25.57
N ASN A 178 13.12 -26.99 -26.24
CA ASN A 178 12.72 -28.25 -26.87
C ASN A 178 12.47 -29.29 -25.77
N VAL A 179 11.22 -29.74 -25.64
CA VAL A 179 10.81 -30.78 -24.68
C VAL A 179 11.19 -32.19 -25.13
N HIS A 180 11.63 -32.36 -26.38
CA HIS A 180 12.01 -33.65 -26.92
C HIS A 180 13.38 -34.08 -26.40
N VAL A 181 13.45 -35.27 -25.82
CA VAL A 181 14.70 -35.88 -25.39
C VAL A 181 15.38 -36.53 -26.61
N PHE A 182 16.39 -35.86 -27.20
CA PHE A 182 17.21 -36.41 -28.27
C PHE A 182 18.68 -36.48 -27.81
N GLY A 183 19.41 -37.54 -28.18
CA GLY A 183 20.86 -37.65 -27.92
C GLY A 183 21.31 -38.03 -26.51
N THR A 184 20.46 -37.95 -25.47
CA THR A 184 20.82 -38.41 -24.10
C THR A 184 20.50 -39.88 -23.83
N ARG A 185 19.74 -40.53 -24.72
CA ARG A 185 19.52 -41.98 -24.74
C ARG A 185 20.53 -42.64 -25.68
N TYR A 186 21.82 -42.46 -25.45
CA TYR A 186 22.78 -43.40 -26.01
C TYR A 186 22.77 -44.61 -25.07
N GLY A 187 22.11 -45.69 -25.51
CA GLY A 187 22.39 -46.99 -24.93
C GLY A 187 23.82 -47.32 -25.29
N GLU A 188 24.77 -47.03 -24.41
CA GLU A 188 26.04 -47.75 -24.47
C GLU A 188 25.66 -49.22 -24.40
N LEU A 189 25.83 -49.93 -25.52
CA LEU A 189 25.73 -51.38 -25.53
C LEU A 189 26.83 -51.82 -24.55
N LYS A 190 26.46 -52.17 -23.31
CA LYS A 190 27.34 -52.92 -22.41
C LYS A 190 27.94 -54.02 -23.27
N SER A 191 29.27 -54.08 -23.36
CA SER A 191 29.95 -54.98 -24.28
C SER A 191 29.35 -56.37 -24.14
N PHE A 192 28.86 -56.91 -25.26
CA PHE A 192 28.65 -58.34 -25.37
C PHE A 192 30.01 -58.87 -25.76
N PHE A 193 30.54 -59.80 -24.95
CA PHE A 193 31.92 -60.32 -24.92
C PHE A 193 32.86 -59.54 -23.99
#